data_AF-A0A9Q3JMP1-F1
#
_entry.id   AF-A0A9Q3JMP1-F1
#
_cell.length_a   1.000
_cell.length_b   1.000
_cell.length_c   1.000
_cell.angle_alpha   90.00
_cell.angle_beta   90.00
_cell.angle_gamma   90.00
#
_symmetry.space_group_name_H-M   'P 1'
#
loop_
_entity.id
_entity.type
_entity.pdbx_description
1 polymer ?
#
loop_
_entity_poly.entity_id
_entity_poly.type
_entity_poly.pdbx_seq_one_letter_code
_entity_poly.pdbx_strand_id
1 'polypeptide(L)'
;MNFNNIQGPKKLQYSYGGPFLIVALHATNAIQVELSGESENKHPTFPVSLIKPYQPADKEVFPLTNPTSLTVPPVEQSEDKKMKKFIK
;
A
#
# COMPACT_ATOMS: atom_id res chain seq x y z
N MET A 1 1.03 8.43 -29.87
CA MET A 1 2.06 7.45 -29.46
C MET A 1 1.42 6.49 -28.47
N ASN A 2 1.56 5.17 -28.69
CA ASN A 2 0.88 4.13 -27.92
C ASN A 2 1.91 3.36 -27.07
N PHE A 3 1.78 3.38 -25.74
CA PHE A 3 2.76 2.85 -24.76
C PHE A 3 2.54 1.36 -24.41
N ASN A 4 2.23 0.53 -25.40
CA ASN A 4 1.94 -0.90 -25.17
C ASN A 4 3.21 -1.79 -25.03
N ASN A 5 4.41 -1.19 -24.93
CA ASN A 5 5.69 -1.92 -25.00
C ASN A 5 6.63 -1.74 -23.78
N ILE A 6 6.10 -1.32 -22.62
CA ILE A 6 6.87 -1.25 -21.36
C ILE A 6 6.66 -2.51 -20.49
N GLN A 7 5.82 -3.45 -20.94
CA GLN A 7 5.57 -4.70 -20.23
C GLN A 7 6.58 -5.78 -20.65
N GLY A 8 7.86 -5.57 -20.32
CA GLY A 8 8.77 -6.70 -20.16
C GLY A 8 8.27 -7.60 -19.01
N PRO A 9 8.73 -8.86 -18.90
CA PRO A 9 8.35 -9.73 -17.78
C PRO A 9 8.78 -9.06 -16.47
N LYS A 10 7.83 -8.41 -15.80
CA LYS A 10 8.03 -7.79 -14.50
C LYS A 10 8.17 -8.96 -13.54
N LYS A 11 9.42 -9.41 -13.31
CA LYS A 11 9.74 -10.40 -12.29
C LYS A 11 9.00 -9.95 -11.03
N LEU A 12 8.05 -10.75 -10.58
CA LEU A 12 7.26 -10.44 -9.39
C LEU A 12 8.28 -10.37 -8.25
N GLN A 13 8.65 -9.16 -7.84
CA GLN A 13 9.46 -9.02 -6.64
C GLN A 13 8.63 -9.53 -5.48
N TYR A 14 9.28 -10.18 -4.52
CA TYR A 14 8.63 -10.61 -3.30
C TYR A 14 7.96 -9.38 -2.66
N SER A 15 6.64 -9.36 -2.66
CA SER A 15 5.87 -8.32 -2.00
C SER A 15 5.97 -8.59 -0.51
N TYR A 16 6.91 -7.91 0.16
CA TYR A 16 6.95 -7.90 1.62
C TYR A 16 5.67 -7.21 2.12
N GLY A 17 4.95 -7.87 3.01
CA GLY A 17 3.85 -7.25 3.73
C GLY A 17 4.41 -6.47 4.90
N GLY A 18 3.86 -5.27 5.14
CA GLY A 18 3.89 -4.52 6.40
C GLY A 18 5.24 -4.27 7.11
N PRO A 19 5.33 -3.20 7.92
CA PRO A 19 6.19 -3.26 9.10
C PRO A 19 5.50 -4.11 10.17
N PHE A 20 6.20 -5.12 10.69
CA PHE A 20 5.71 -5.94 11.79
C PHE A 20 6.59 -5.72 13.04
N LEU A 21 5.95 -5.75 14.21
CA LEU A 21 6.67 -5.71 15.48
C LEU A 21 7.18 -7.10 15.83
N ILE A 22 8.43 -7.16 16.30
CA ILE A 22 9.05 -8.41 16.76
C ILE A 22 8.72 -8.59 18.23
N VAL A 23 8.04 -9.69 18.55
CA VAL A 23 7.65 -10.03 19.92
C VAL A 23 8.73 -10.86 20.60
N ALA A 24 9.25 -11.89 19.92
CA ALA A 24 10.23 -12.81 20.47
C ALA A 24 11.16 -13.35 19.39
N LEU A 25 12.39 -13.69 19.79
CA LEU A 25 13.38 -14.35 18.96
C LEU A 25 13.43 -15.83 19.34
N HIS A 26 13.04 -16.70 18.41
CA HIS A 26 13.03 -18.15 18.61
C HIS A 26 14.33 -18.72 18.06
N ALA A 27 15.23 -19.11 18.97
CA ALA A 27 16.58 -19.56 18.63
C ALA A 27 17.31 -18.55 17.73
N THR A 28 18.18 -19.00 16.82
CA THR A 28 18.93 -18.15 15.89
C THR A 28 18.25 -17.95 14.55
N ASN A 29 17.23 -18.75 14.22
CA ASN A 29 16.71 -18.89 12.86
C ASN A 29 15.25 -18.46 12.70
N ALA A 30 14.52 -18.19 13.79
CA ALA A 30 13.11 -17.85 13.73
C ALA A 30 12.76 -16.65 14.61
N ILE A 31 11.74 -15.90 14.20
CA ILE A 31 11.25 -14.71 14.88
C ILE A 31 9.73 -14.78 14.95
N GLN A 32 9.17 -14.44 16.11
CA GLN A 32 7.74 -14.25 16.28
C GLN A 32 7.41 -12.78 16.07
N VAL A 33 6.46 -12.52 15.18
CA VAL A 33 5.94 -11.19 14.90
C VAL A 33 4.49 -11.07 15.36
N GLU A 34 4.11 -9.84 15.69
CA GLU A 34 2.72 -9.47 15.94
C GLU A 34 1.98 -9.30 14.62
N LEU A 35 0.93 -10.09 14.41
CA LEU A 35 0.09 -10.04 13.23
C LEU A 35 -1.25 -9.38 13.59
N SER A 36 -1.75 -8.51 12.71
CA SER A 36 -3.00 -7.78 12.91
C SER A 36 -3.84 -7.75 11.63
N GLY A 37 -5.14 -7.48 11.77
CA GLY A 37 -6.09 -7.41 10.66
C GLY A 37 -6.17 -8.71 9.86
N GLU A 38 -6.00 -8.63 8.54
CA GLU A 38 -6.10 -9.78 7.62
C GLU A 38 -5.04 -10.87 7.84
N SER A 39 -4.00 -10.56 8.63
CA SER A 39 -2.90 -11.49 8.91
C SER A 39 -3.04 -12.23 10.24
N GLU A 40 -4.02 -11.91 11.06
CA GLU A 40 -4.21 -12.50 12.40
C GLU A 40 -4.38 -14.03 12.37
N ASN A 41 -4.99 -14.56 11.31
CA ASN A 41 -5.19 -16.00 11.15
C ASN A 41 -3.93 -16.76 10.65
N LYS A 42 -2.81 -16.09 10.42
CA LYS A 42 -1.57 -16.71 9.94
C LYS A 42 -0.65 -17.08 11.10
N HIS A 43 0.31 -17.98 10.83
CA HIS A 43 1.29 -18.36 11.83
C HIS A 43 2.20 -17.17 12.18
N PRO A 44 2.38 -16.82 13.47
CA PRO A 44 3.14 -15.62 13.86
C PRO A 44 4.66 -15.82 13.83
N THR A 45 5.16 -17.06 13.75
CA THR A 45 6.61 -17.34 13.68
C THR A 45 7.06 -17.52 12.24
N PHE A 46 8.10 -16.78 11.85
CA PHE A 46 8.70 -16.81 10.52
C PHE A 46 10.22 -17.05 10.61
N PRO A 47 10.82 -17.69 9.60
CA PRO A 47 12.27 -17.82 9.51
C PRO A 47 12.92 -16.47 9.16
N VAL A 48 14.10 -16.22 9.71
CA VAL A 48 14.87 -14.96 9.49
C VAL A 48 15.19 -14.68 8.02
N SER A 49 15.24 -15.72 7.17
CA SER A 49 15.49 -15.58 5.73
C SER A 49 14.37 -14.90 4.96
N LEU A 50 13.14 -14.89 5.50
CA LEU A 50 11.97 -14.25 4.90
C LEU A 50 11.72 -12.84 5.44
N ILE A 51 12.55 -12.38 6.38
CA ILE A 51 12.37 -11.11 7.06
C ILE A 51 13.38 -10.10 6.51
N LYS A 52 12.94 -8.85 6.36
CA LYS A 52 13.80 -7.72 6.00
C LYS A 52 13.68 -6.64 7.08
N PRO A 53 14.78 -6.07 7.58
CA PRO A 53 14.73 -4.93 8.49
C PRO A 53 13.97 -3.76 7.85
N TYR A 54 13.04 -3.18 8.60
CA TYR A 54 12.31 -2.01 8.16
C TYR A 54 13.25 -0.79 8.17
N GLN A 55 13.30 -0.07 7.05
CA GLN A 55 14.04 1.19 6.93
C GLN A 55 13.02 2.32 6.75
N PRO A 56 12.94 3.29 7.68
CA PRO A 56 12.09 4.45 7.48
C PRO A 56 12.59 5.27 6.30
N ALA A 57 11.67 5.86 5.53
CA ALA A 57 12.03 6.77 4.46
C ALA A 57 12.62 8.06 5.06
N ASP A 58 13.78 8.48 4.54
CA ASP A 58 14.40 9.74 4.95
C ASP A 58 13.59 10.93 4.42
N LYS A 59 13.23 11.84 5.33
CA LYS A 59 12.41 13.02 5.02
C LYS A 59 13.18 14.05 4.20
N GLU A 60 14.50 14.13 4.36
CA GLU A 60 15.32 15.10 3.61
C GLU A 60 15.52 14.65 2.15
N VAL A 61 15.68 13.34 1.94
CA VAL A 61 15.84 12.75 0.60
C VAL A 61 14.50 12.65 -0.13
N PHE A 62 13.40 12.42 0.60
CA PHE A 62 12.06 12.20 0.01
C PHE A 62 10.99 13.16 0.57
N PRO A 63 11.08 14.47 0.28
CA PRO A 63 10.18 15.48 0.85
C PRO A 63 8.70 15.31 0.45
N LEU A 64 8.43 14.66 -0.70
CA LEU A 64 7.08 14.39 -1.24
C LEU A 64 6.35 13.21 -0.57
N THR A 65 6.96 12.50 0.38
CA THR A 65 6.33 11.36 1.05
C THR A 65 5.35 11.76 2.16
N ASN A 66 5.38 13.03 2.58
CA ASN A 66 4.39 13.55 3.51
C ASN A 66 3.01 13.53 2.83
N PRO A 67 1.96 12.98 3.47
CA PRO A 67 0.60 13.05 2.95
C PRO A 67 0.15 14.51 3.01
N THR A 68 0.51 15.28 1.99
CA THR A 68 -0.06 16.60 1.76
C THR A 68 -1.54 16.34 1.56
N SER A 69 -2.40 16.89 2.42
CA SER A 69 -3.84 16.75 2.26
C SER A 69 -4.17 17.19 0.84
N LEU A 70 -4.60 16.25 -0.01
CA LEU A 70 -4.99 16.56 -1.37
C LEU A 70 -6.20 17.49 -1.23
N THR A 71 -5.99 18.81 -1.34
CA THR A 71 -7.06 19.77 -1.53
C THR A 71 -7.70 19.43 -2.86
N VAL A 72 -8.77 18.65 -2.81
CA VAL A 72 -9.56 18.29 -3.99
C VAL A 72 -10.00 19.62 -4.61
N PRO A 73 -9.70 19.87 -5.89
CA PRO A 73 -10.20 21.07 -6.56
C PRO A 73 -11.73 21.09 -6.46
N PRO A 74 -12.36 22.25 -6.21
CA PRO A 74 -13.81 22.34 -6.11
C PRO A 74 -14.45 21.82 -7.40
N VAL A 75 -15.21 20.72 -7.30
CA VAL A 75 -16.08 20.28 -8.38
C VAL A 75 -17.25 21.24 -8.40
N GLU A 76 -17.35 22.06 -9.45
CA GLU A 76 -18.54 22.86 -9.71
C GLU A 76 -19.74 21.92 -9.82
N GLN A 77 -20.70 22.05 -8.89
CA GLN A 77 -21.93 21.29 -8.90
C GLN A 77 -22.72 21.72 -10.14
N SER A 78 -22.71 20.89 -11.18
CA SER A 78 -23.58 21.09 -12.33
C SER A 78 -25.02 20.92 -11.88
N GLU A 79 -25.77 22.03 -11.84
CA GLU A 79 -27.19 22.06 -11.50
C GLU A 79 -27.97 21.04 -12.35
N ASP A 80 -28.72 20.17 -11.68
CA ASP A 80 -29.61 19.18 -12.29
C ASP A 80 -30.64 19.88 -13.20
N LYS A 81 -30.36 19.90 -14.50
CA LYS A 81 -31.34 20.31 -15.52
C LYS A 81 -32.49 19.29 -15.52
N LYS A 82 -33.55 19.59 -14.76
CA LYS A 82 -34.82 18.88 -14.81
C LYS A 82 -35.33 18.83 -16.26
N MET A 83 -35.19 17.68 -16.92
CA MET A 83 -35.80 17.41 -18.21
C MET A 83 -37.33 17.43 -18.08
N LYS A 84 -37.99 18.41 -18.71
CA LYS A 84 -39.44 18.41 -18.90
C LYS A 84 -39.78 17.46 -20.06
N LYS A 85 -40.48 16.37 -19.78
CA LYS A 85 -41.07 15.50 -20.82
C LYS A 85 -42.30 16.21 -21.39
N PHE A 86 -42.29 16.51 -22.68
CA PHE A 86 -43.49 16.85 -23.44
C PHE A 86 -44.09 15.56 -24.00
N ILE A 87 -45.37 15.31 -23.71
CA ILE A 87 -46.18 14.28 -24.37
C ILE A 87 -47.20 15.03 -25.23
N LYS A 88 -47.36 14.57 -26.48
CA LYS A 88 -48.23 15.11 -27.52
C LYS A 88 -49.63 14.52 -27.44
#